data_AF-A0A7S2G4H2-F1
#
_entry.id   AF-A0A7S2G4H2-F1
#
_cell.length_a   1.000
_cell.length_b   1.000
_cell.length_c   1.000
_cell.angle_alpha   90.00
_cell.angle_beta   90.00
_cell.angle_gamma   90.00
#
_symmetry.space_group_name_H-M   'P 1'
#
loop_
_entity.id
_entity.type
_entity.pdbx_description
1 polymer ?
#
loop_
_entity_poly.entity_id
_entity_poly.type
_entity_poly.pdbx_seq_one_letter_code
_entity_poly.pdbx_strand_id
1 'polypeptide(L)'
;VAFFRGNLPGYGGNYPKELETCDVNSAVKKMMKRYIEGNDTFAEDCTFLPQAEFFEGPYGITLPINNREFPSSMNQVFMDHGYKDFLIESKDILHVSNCNDVWAGDLDKETRSMVRQVYARDFELLCTHFGYCDDNEDTCIWQVPQMCPQKVLERGYQGKVSHHGTLK
;
A
#
# COMPACT_ATOMS: atom_id res chain seq x y z
N VAL A 1 2.07 -6.46 -0.75
CA VAL A 1 3.54 -6.60 -0.94
C VAL A 1 4.32 -6.26 0.32
N ALA A 2 4.20 -5.05 0.88
CA ALA A 2 4.96 -4.64 2.07
C ALA A 2 4.79 -5.60 3.27
N PHE A 3 3.55 -5.97 3.61
CA PHE A 3 3.28 -6.92 4.69
C PHE A 3 4.00 -8.27 4.50
N PHE A 4 3.94 -8.84 3.29
CA PHE A 4 4.70 -10.04 2.94
C PHE A 4 6.20 -9.88 3.19
N ARG A 5 6.78 -8.74 2.79
CA ARG A 5 8.21 -8.44 2.99
C ARG A 5 8.59 -8.32 4.47
N GLY A 6 7.65 -7.89 5.33
CA GLY A 6 7.84 -7.87 6.77
C GLY A 6 7.86 -9.26 7.40
N ASN A 7 6.98 -10.16 6.92
CA ASN A 7 6.78 -11.53 7.42
C ASN A 7 6.80 -11.61 8.96
N LEU A 8 6.11 -10.67 9.61
CA LEU A 8 6.04 -10.59 11.06
C LEU A 8 4.99 -11.60 11.55
N PRO A 9 5.35 -12.58 12.40
CA PRO A 9 4.38 -13.53 12.93
C PRO A 9 3.23 -12.82 13.64
N GLY A 10 1.99 -13.12 13.25
CA GLY A 10 0.78 -12.48 13.79
C GLY A 10 0.48 -11.08 13.22
N TYR A 11 1.16 -10.67 12.14
CA TYR A 11 0.91 -9.39 11.48
C TYR A 11 1.12 -9.49 9.96
N GLY A 12 0.02 -9.74 9.24
CA GLY A 12 0.04 -9.86 7.77
C GLY A 12 0.42 -11.25 7.25
N GLY A 13 0.19 -12.28 8.07
CA GLY A 13 0.40 -13.69 7.73
C GLY A 13 1.84 -14.17 7.92
N ASN A 14 2.02 -15.49 7.86
CA ASN A 14 3.30 -16.19 8.00
C ASN A 14 3.57 -17.02 6.74
N TYR A 15 4.44 -16.52 5.86
CA TYR A 15 4.76 -17.10 4.53
C TYR A 15 6.25 -17.43 4.39
N PRO A 16 6.82 -18.28 5.27
CA PRO A 16 8.26 -18.47 5.34
C PRO A 16 8.82 -19.08 4.04
N LYS A 17 8.08 -19.98 3.40
CA LYS A 17 8.48 -20.65 2.16
C LYS A 17 8.55 -19.67 0.98
N GLU A 18 7.56 -18.80 0.86
CA GLU A 18 7.53 -17.78 -0.18
C GLU A 18 8.57 -16.69 0.10
N LEU A 19 8.82 -16.37 1.37
CA LEU A 19 9.84 -15.39 1.74
C LEU A 19 11.26 -15.87 1.39
N GLU A 20 11.57 -17.17 1.56
CA GLU A 20 12.87 -17.77 1.20
C GLU A 20 13.26 -17.51 -0.27
N THR A 21 12.28 -17.45 -1.16
CA THR A 21 12.49 -17.24 -2.61
C THR A 21 11.98 -15.88 -3.10
N CYS A 22 11.53 -15.01 -2.20
CA CYS A 22 10.85 -13.75 -2.52
C CYS A 22 9.67 -13.90 -3.49
N ASP A 23 8.94 -15.02 -3.45
CA ASP A 23 7.76 -15.27 -4.28
C ASP A 23 6.51 -14.55 -3.74
N VAL A 24 6.52 -13.22 -3.88
CA VAL A 24 5.42 -12.37 -3.43
C VAL A 24 4.10 -12.69 -4.14
N ASN A 25 4.15 -13.12 -5.41
CA ASN A 25 2.95 -13.43 -6.17
C ASN A 25 2.23 -14.63 -5.56
N SER A 26 2.93 -15.73 -5.29
CA SER A 26 2.34 -16.90 -4.63
C SER A 26 1.81 -16.59 -3.24
N ALA A 27 2.53 -15.79 -2.44
CA ALA A 27 2.08 -15.39 -1.10
C ALA A 27 0.77 -14.58 -1.16
N VAL A 28 0.74 -13.52 -1.98
CA VAL A 28 -0.45 -12.68 -2.14
C VAL A 28 -1.60 -13.48 -2.75
N LYS A 29 -1.33 -14.37 -3.71
CA LYS A 29 -2.36 -15.25 -4.29
C LYS A 29 -3.00 -16.14 -3.23
N LYS A 30 -2.21 -16.78 -2.37
CA LYS A 30 -2.71 -17.62 -1.25
C LYS A 30 -3.52 -16.80 -0.25
N MET A 31 -3.03 -15.62 0.10
CA MET A 31 -3.73 -14.69 0.98
C MET A 31 -5.12 -14.32 0.44
N MET A 32 -5.19 -13.89 -0.82
CA MET A 32 -6.46 -13.48 -1.44
C MET A 32 -7.42 -14.64 -1.60
N LYS A 33 -6.93 -15.85 -1.93
CA LYS A 33 -7.77 -17.05 -1.96
C LYS A 33 -8.38 -17.36 -0.60
N ARG A 34 -7.58 -17.33 0.48
CA ARG A 34 -8.11 -17.54 1.84
C ARG A 34 -9.16 -16.50 2.22
N TYR A 35 -8.91 -15.22 1.91
CA TYR A 35 -9.85 -14.15 2.17
C TYR A 35 -11.19 -14.38 1.46
N ILE A 36 -11.14 -14.71 0.16
CA ILE A 36 -12.33 -14.90 -0.67
C ILE A 36 -13.07 -16.20 -0.31
N GLU A 37 -12.36 -17.32 -0.18
CA GLU A 37 -12.95 -18.64 0.08
C GLU A 37 -13.46 -18.78 1.51
N GLY A 38 -12.74 -18.20 2.48
CA GLY A 38 -13.12 -18.23 3.88
C GLY A 38 -14.32 -17.33 4.20
N ASN A 39 -14.63 -16.37 3.32
CA ASN A 39 -15.56 -15.27 3.61
C ASN A 39 -15.31 -14.65 4.99
N ASP A 40 -14.04 -14.57 5.36
CA ASP A 40 -13.55 -14.11 6.66
C ASP A 40 -12.65 -12.91 6.44
N THR A 41 -13.24 -11.73 6.64
CA THR A 41 -12.58 -10.43 6.51
C THR A 41 -11.41 -10.27 7.48
N PHE A 42 -11.34 -11.11 8.53
CA PHE A 42 -10.33 -11.08 9.59
C PHE A 42 -9.35 -12.24 9.54
N ALA A 43 -9.32 -13.02 8.44
CA ALA A 43 -8.49 -14.22 8.29
C ALA A 43 -6.98 -14.02 8.55
N GLU A 44 -6.51 -12.78 8.63
CA GLU A 44 -5.11 -12.39 8.87
C GLU A 44 -5.03 -11.23 9.88
N ASP A 45 -5.73 -11.37 11.01
CA ASP A 45 -5.63 -10.49 12.19
C ASP A 45 -5.86 -9.00 11.86
N CYS A 46 -6.92 -8.70 11.10
CA CYS A 46 -7.30 -7.36 10.60
C CYS A 46 -6.27 -6.70 9.64
N THR A 47 -5.11 -7.30 9.40
CA THR A 47 -4.01 -6.66 8.65
C THR A 47 -4.39 -6.33 7.20
N PHE A 48 -5.30 -7.13 6.63
CA PHE A 48 -5.76 -7.02 5.26
C PHE A 48 -7.21 -6.54 5.13
N LEU A 49 -7.77 -5.99 6.21
CA LEU A 49 -9.07 -5.32 6.16
C LEU A 49 -9.02 -4.19 5.12
N PRO A 50 -9.99 -4.09 4.19
CA PRO A 50 -10.07 -2.95 3.28
C PRO A 50 -10.08 -1.64 4.06
N GLN A 51 -9.29 -0.66 3.60
CA GLN A 51 -9.21 0.65 4.23
C GLN A 51 -10.56 1.37 4.25
N ALA A 52 -11.43 1.08 3.28
CA ALA A 52 -12.79 1.64 3.23
C ALA A 52 -13.59 1.43 4.52
N GLU A 53 -13.35 0.33 5.25
CA GLU A 53 -13.99 0.08 6.55
C GLU A 53 -13.69 1.16 7.59
N PHE A 54 -12.52 1.81 7.50
CA PHE A 54 -12.13 2.91 8.38
C PHE A 54 -12.65 4.28 7.90
N PHE A 55 -13.18 4.39 6.68
CA PHE A 55 -13.75 5.62 6.12
C PHE A 55 -15.28 5.68 6.22
N GLU A 56 -15.96 4.55 6.07
CA GLU A 56 -17.42 4.50 5.86
C GLU A 56 -18.24 4.45 7.16
N GLY A 57 -17.59 4.37 8.32
CA GLY A 57 -18.24 4.33 9.63
C GLY A 57 -18.67 5.70 10.19
N PRO A 58 -19.48 5.74 11.27
CA PRO A 58 -19.91 6.99 11.93
C PRO A 58 -18.76 7.81 12.52
N TYR A 59 -17.58 7.20 12.67
CA TYR A 59 -16.32 7.82 13.10
C TYR A 59 -15.24 7.69 12.03
N GLY A 60 -15.65 7.65 10.77
CA GLY A 60 -14.75 7.44 9.63
C GLY A 60 -13.65 8.49 9.52
N ILE A 61 -12.54 8.11 8.91
CA ILE A 61 -11.42 9.00 8.62
C ILE A 61 -11.91 10.18 7.75
N THR A 62 -11.68 11.40 8.23
CA THR A 62 -12.03 12.64 7.50
C THR A 62 -10.83 13.28 6.80
N LEU A 63 -9.62 12.87 7.15
CA LEU A 63 -8.38 13.43 6.62
C LEU A 63 -7.54 12.30 5.99
N PRO A 64 -7.62 12.11 4.67
CA PRO A 64 -6.92 11.04 3.98
C PRO A 64 -5.44 11.39 3.78
N ILE A 65 -4.54 10.42 3.99
CA ILE A 65 -3.09 10.55 3.73
C ILE A 65 -2.72 9.72 2.50
N ASN A 66 -2.04 10.35 1.55
CA ASN A 66 -1.59 9.67 0.34
C ASN A 66 -0.32 8.84 0.61
N ASN A 67 -0.48 7.55 0.89
CA ASN A 67 0.66 6.66 1.16
C ASN A 67 1.61 6.48 -0.05
N ARG A 68 1.17 6.72 -1.29
CA ARG A 68 2.08 6.67 -2.45
C ARG A 68 3.12 7.79 -2.44
N GLU A 69 2.81 8.87 -1.71
CA GLU A 69 3.65 10.06 -1.56
C GLU A 69 4.19 10.23 -0.12
N PHE A 70 4.12 9.18 0.71
CA PHE A 70 4.71 9.22 2.04
C PHE A 70 6.25 9.28 1.95
N PRO A 71 6.94 10.16 2.72
CA PRO A 71 6.42 10.98 3.81
C PRO A 71 5.87 12.37 3.41
N SER A 72 6.09 12.83 2.17
CA SER A 72 5.71 14.18 1.74
C SER A 72 4.23 14.52 1.99
N SER A 73 3.31 13.59 1.70
CA SER A 73 1.87 13.81 1.93
C SER A 73 1.52 14.02 3.40
N MET A 74 2.12 13.24 4.31
CA MET A 74 1.93 13.40 5.74
C MET A 74 2.58 14.69 6.27
N ASN A 75 3.76 15.04 5.74
CA ASN A 75 4.46 16.27 6.07
C ASN A 75 3.66 17.51 5.66
N GLN A 76 2.98 17.47 4.50
CA GLN A 76 2.06 18.54 4.10
C GLN A 76 0.94 18.71 5.12
N VAL A 77 0.31 17.61 5.55
CA VAL A 77 -0.71 17.64 6.59
C VAL A 77 -0.19 18.21 7.92
N PHE A 78 1.01 17.83 8.34
CA PHE A 78 1.62 18.43 9.53
C PHE A 78 1.81 19.94 9.40
N MET A 79 2.32 20.41 8.26
CA MET A 79 2.49 21.84 8.01
C MET A 79 1.15 22.60 8.03
N ASP A 80 0.12 22.05 7.37
CA ASP A 80 -1.21 22.67 7.28
C ASP A 80 -1.90 22.79 8.65
N HIS A 81 -1.53 21.92 9.60
CA HIS A 81 -2.05 21.94 10.98
C HIS A 81 -1.08 22.59 11.99
N GLY A 82 0.00 23.24 11.52
CA GLY A 82 0.91 24.02 12.35
C GLY A 82 2.05 23.23 13.02
N TYR A 83 2.20 21.94 12.71
CA TYR A 83 3.25 21.06 13.26
C TYR A 83 4.56 21.13 12.46
N LYS A 84 5.16 22.32 12.36
CA LYS A 84 6.36 22.56 11.53
C LYS A 84 7.62 21.81 11.98
N ASP A 85 7.67 21.40 13.25
CA ASP A 85 8.82 20.71 13.85
C ASP A 85 8.67 19.18 13.88
N PHE A 86 7.59 18.63 13.29
CA PHE A 86 7.27 17.19 13.28
C PHE A 86 7.45 16.55 11.90
N LEU A 87 8.20 17.19 11.00
CA LEU A 87 8.39 16.68 9.66
C LEU A 87 9.17 15.36 9.70
N ILE A 88 8.62 14.34 9.04
CA ILE A 88 9.19 13.01 8.90
C ILE A 88 10.30 13.10 7.86
N GLU A 89 11.53 12.84 8.29
CA GLU A 89 12.65 12.68 7.37
C GLU A 89 12.73 11.23 6.88
N SER A 90 13.11 11.02 5.62
CA SER A 90 13.21 9.66 5.05
C SER A 90 14.16 8.73 5.83
N LYS A 91 15.17 9.30 6.50
CA LYS A 91 16.14 8.54 7.32
C LYS A 91 15.52 7.97 8.61
N ASP A 92 14.43 8.55 9.09
CA ASP A 92 13.77 8.19 10.34
C ASP A 92 12.61 7.20 10.14
N ILE A 93 12.33 6.85 8.88
CA ILE A 93 11.26 5.91 8.53
C ILE A 93 11.73 4.48 8.81
N LEU A 94 11.06 3.83 9.77
CA LEU A 94 11.19 2.39 9.96
C LEU A 94 10.28 1.67 8.96
N HIS A 95 10.87 0.86 8.08
CA HIS A 95 10.13 0.08 7.08
C HIS A 95 10.71 -1.33 6.89
N VAL A 96 10.02 -2.15 6.11
CA VAL A 96 10.39 -3.54 5.80
C VAL A 96 11.47 -3.63 4.71
N SER A 97 12.59 -4.30 4.99
CA SER A 97 13.79 -4.27 4.13
C SER A 97 14.14 -5.62 3.46
N ASN A 98 13.25 -6.61 3.51
CA ASN A 98 13.45 -7.88 2.81
C ASN A 98 12.80 -7.86 1.42
N CYS A 99 13.36 -8.66 0.50
CA CYS A 99 12.87 -8.80 -0.87
C CYS A 99 12.66 -7.44 -1.56
N ASN A 100 13.69 -6.60 -1.57
CA ASN A 100 13.58 -5.21 -2.05
C ASN A 100 13.40 -5.08 -3.56
N ASP A 101 13.63 -6.15 -4.32
CA ASP A 101 13.49 -6.17 -5.78
C ASP A 101 12.11 -6.63 -6.28
N VAL A 102 11.19 -6.96 -5.36
CA VAL A 102 9.81 -7.32 -5.71
C VAL A 102 8.80 -6.22 -5.36
N TRP A 103 7.79 -6.05 -6.21
CA TRP A 103 6.80 -4.97 -6.12
C TRP A 103 5.45 -5.36 -6.74
N ALA A 104 4.51 -4.41 -6.80
CA ALA A 104 3.16 -4.65 -7.33
C ALA A 104 3.17 -5.14 -8.79
N GLY A 105 4.17 -4.72 -9.59
CA GLY A 105 4.31 -5.14 -10.99
C GLY A 105 4.69 -6.61 -11.18
N ASP A 106 5.16 -7.31 -10.15
CA ASP A 106 5.48 -8.74 -10.25
C ASP A 106 4.26 -9.65 -10.00
N LEU A 107 3.10 -9.08 -9.65
CA LEU A 107 1.87 -9.84 -9.49
C LEU A 107 1.29 -10.21 -10.85
N ASP A 108 0.92 -11.48 -11.01
CA ASP A 108 0.27 -11.95 -12.22
C ASP A 108 -1.19 -11.48 -12.33
N LYS A 109 -1.79 -11.68 -13.51
CA LYS A 109 -3.16 -11.23 -13.80
C LYS A 109 -4.21 -11.82 -12.86
N GLU A 110 -4.05 -13.09 -12.48
CA GLU A 110 -4.99 -13.78 -11.57
C GLU A 110 -4.90 -13.12 -10.18
N THR A 111 -3.69 -12.96 -9.65
CA THR A 111 -3.45 -12.34 -8.35
C THR A 111 -3.99 -10.90 -8.30
N ARG A 112 -3.69 -10.09 -9.32
CA ARG A 112 -4.20 -8.72 -9.43
C ARG A 112 -5.72 -8.67 -9.50
N SER A 113 -6.34 -9.59 -10.21
CA SER A 113 -7.80 -9.68 -10.29
C SER A 113 -8.43 -9.92 -8.92
N MET A 114 -7.85 -10.81 -8.12
CA MET A 114 -8.36 -11.06 -6.76
C MET A 114 -8.10 -9.87 -5.83
N VAL A 115 -6.95 -9.21 -5.93
CA VAL A 115 -6.68 -7.97 -5.18
C VAL A 115 -7.73 -6.90 -5.50
N ARG A 116 -8.04 -6.68 -6.78
CA ARG A 116 -9.10 -5.74 -7.19
C ARG A 116 -10.48 -6.14 -6.68
N GLN A 117 -10.79 -7.43 -6.69
CA GLN A 117 -12.06 -7.92 -6.15
C GLN A 117 -12.18 -7.61 -4.65
N VAL A 118 -11.13 -7.89 -3.87
CA VAL A 118 -11.14 -7.70 -2.40
C VAL A 118 -11.13 -6.21 -2.03
N TYR A 119 -10.34 -5.40 -2.74
CA TYR A 119 -10.09 -3.99 -2.41
C TYR A 119 -10.79 -3.00 -3.35
N ALA A 120 -11.89 -3.39 -4.00
CA ALA A 120 -12.59 -2.54 -4.98
C ALA A 120 -12.93 -1.16 -4.42
N ARG A 121 -13.50 -1.10 -3.20
CA ARG A 121 -13.83 0.15 -2.50
C ARG A 121 -12.60 1.00 -2.18
N ASP A 122 -11.47 0.37 -1.84
CA ASP A 122 -10.22 1.10 -1.59
C ASP A 122 -9.71 1.79 -2.87
N PHE A 123 -9.85 1.15 -4.04
CA PHE A 123 -9.52 1.78 -5.32
C PHE A 123 -10.44 2.98 -5.63
N GLU A 124 -11.73 2.89 -5.31
CA GLU A 124 -12.67 4.01 -5.43
C GLU A 124 -12.28 5.18 -4.50
N LEU A 125 -11.87 4.90 -3.26
CA LEU A 125 -11.36 5.92 -2.33
C LEU A 125 -10.07 6.57 -2.85
N LEU A 126 -9.13 5.79 -3.39
CA LEU A 126 -7.90 6.33 -3.99
C LEU A 126 -8.20 7.24 -5.19
N CYS A 127 -9.17 6.88 -6.03
CA CYS A 127 -9.63 7.72 -7.12
C CYS A 127 -10.28 9.02 -6.61
N THR A 128 -11.18 8.90 -5.63
CA THR A 128 -11.94 10.02 -5.08
C THR A 128 -11.05 11.05 -4.38
N HIS A 129 -10.12 10.60 -3.54
CA HIS A 129 -9.30 11.50 -2.72
C HIS A 129 -8.01 11.94 -3.39
N PHE A 130 -7.44 11.11 -4.26
CA PHE A 130 -6.11 11.35 -4.83
C PHE A 130 -6.06 11.24 -6.36
N GLY A 131 -7.18 11.02 -7.06
CA GLY A 131 -7.22 10.94 -8.52
C GLY A 131 -6.58 9.68 -9.11
N TYR A 132 -6.26 8.67 -8.29
CA TYR A 132 -5.69 7.40 -8.75
C TYR A 132 -6.78 6.43 -9.19
N CYS A 133 -7.32 6.66 -10.38
CA CYS A 133 -8.47 5.91 -10.90
C CYS A 133 -8.10 4.68 -11.74
N ASP A 134 -6.81 4.43 -11.97
CA ASP A 134 -6.34 3.22 -12.64
C ASP A 134 -6.02 2.12 -11.62
N ASP A 135 -6.96 1.20 -11.45
CA ASP A 135 -6.83 0.03 -10.56
C ASP A 135 -5.88 -1.06 -11.12
N ASN A 136 -5.33 -0.84 -12.32
CA ASN A 136 -4.29 -1.68 -12.91
C ASN A 136 -2.90 -1.03 -12.82
N GLU A 137 -2.77 0.13 -12.18
CA GLU A 137 -1.48 0.80 -12.08
C GLU A 137 -0.51 0.05 -11.16
N ASP A 138 0.72 -0.17 -11.62
CA ASP A 138 1.80 -0.67 -10.78
C ASP A 138 2.31 0.45 -9.88
N THR A 139 2.31 0.19 -8.57
CA THR A 139 2.70 1.21 -7.59
C THR A 139 3.70 0.68 -6.57
N CYS A 140 4.49 1.61 -6.05
CA CYS A 140 5.37 1.43 -4.90
C CYS A 140 5.59 2.80 -4.23
N ILE A 141 6.07 2.81 -2.98
CA ILE A 141 6.25 4.03 -2.18
C ILE A 141 7.68 4.55 -2.38
N TRP A 142 7.88 5.41 -3.37
CA TRP A 142 9.20 5.72 -3.93
C TRP A 142 10.07 6.62 -3.04
N GLN A 143 9.47 7.38 -2.12
CA GLN A 143 10.22 8.23 -1.19
C GLN A 143 10.66 7.48 0.09
N VAL A 144 10.20 6.25 0.28
CA VAL A 144 10.67 5.37 1.36
C VAL A 144 11.76 4.46 0.80
N PRO A 145 12.99 4.47 1.38
CA PRO A 145 14.08 3.65 0.89
C PRO A 145 13.65 2.19 0.72
N GLN A 146 14.10 1.52 -0.34
CA GLN A 146 13.86 0.09 -0.60
C GLN A 146 12.37 -0.33 -0.77
N MET A 147 11.40 0.58 -0.64
CA MET A 147 9.99 0.25 -0.87
C MET A 147 9.61 0.20 -2.35
N CYS A 148 10.47 0.73 -3.21
CA CYS A 148 10.49 0.51 -4.65
C CYS A 148 11.77 -0.23 -5.05
N PRO A 149 11.71 -1.21 -5.97
CA PRO A 149 12.89 -1.81 -6.55
C PRO A 149 13.75 -0.77 -7.26
N GLN A 150 15.07 -0.87 -7.09
CA GLN A 150 16.02 0.08 -7.69
C GLN A 150 15.88 0.13 -9.22
N LYS A 151 15.68 -1.02 -9.85
CA LYS A 151 15.43 -1.18 -11.29
C LYS A 151 14.22 -0.36 -11.81
N VAL A 152 13.25 -0.07 -10.95
CA VAL A 152 12.04 0.70 -11.29
C VAL A 152 12.34 2.19 -11.20
N LEU A 153 13.08 2.62 -10.18
CA LEU A 153 13.52 4.01 -10.00
C LEU A 153 14.46 4.47 -11.12
N GLU A 154 15.39 3.60 -11.53
CA GLU A 154 16.33 3.87 -12.64
C GLU A 154 15.63 4.08 -13.99
N ARG A 155 14.41 3.56 -14.14
CA ARG A 155 13.56 3.75 -15.34
C ARG A 155 12.73 5.04 -15.27
N GLY A 156 12.95 5.87 -14.27
CA GLY A 156 12.27 7.16 -14.12
C GLY A 156 10.91 7.09 -13.43
N TYR A 157 10.60 5.99 -12.71
CA TYR A 157 9.38 5.94 -11.91
C TYR A 157 9.49 6.93 -10.74
N GLN A 158 8.63 7.95 -10.73
CA GLN A 158 8.50 8.94 -9.65
C GLN A 158 7.10 8.91 -9.00
N GLY A 159 6.31 7.86 -9.28
CA GLY A 159 4.87 7.87 -9.04
C GLY A 159 4.14 8.86 -9.97
N LYS A 160 2.85 8.65 -10.23
CA LYS A 160 2.02 9.71 -10.83
C LYS A 160 1.73 10.73 -9.73
N VAL A 161 2.28 11.92 -9.84
CA VAL A 161 1.81 13.07 -9.07
C VAL A 161 0.49 13.47 -9.69
N SER A 162 -0.63 13.22 -9.00
CA SER A 162 -1.91 13.77 -9.43
C SER A 162 -1.89 15.25 -9.08
N HIS A 163 -1.67 16.09 -10.08
CA HIS A 163 -1.98 17.52 -9.97
C HIS A 163 -3.50 17.69 -9.90
N HIS A 164 -4.12 17.31 -8.79
CA HIS A 164 -5.48 17.77 -8.49
C HIS A 164 -5.38 19.16 -7.88
N GLY A 165 -5.74 20.11 -8.74
CA GLY A 165 -5.74 21.53 -8.46
C GLY A 165 -6.57 21.88 -7.23
N THR A 166 -6.16 22.99 -6.66
CA THR A 166 -6.81 23.79 -5.63
C THR A 166 -8.35 23.64 -5.69
N LEU A 167 -8.93 22.94 -4.71
CA LEU A 167 -10.34 23.12 -4.39
C LEU A 167 -10.49 24.59 -3.96
N LYS A 168 -11.20 25.36 -4.78
CA LYS A 168 -11.64 26.72 -4.49
C LYS A 168 -12.77 26.71 -3.48
#